data_AF-A0A1J3DIT6-F1
#
_entry.id   AF-A0A1J3DIT6-F1
#
_cell.length_a   1.000
_cell.length_b   1.000
_cell.length_c   1.000
_cell.angle_alpha   90.00
_cell.angle_beta   90.00
_cell.angle_gamma   90.00
#
_symmetry.space_group_name_H-M   'P 1'
#
loop_
_entity.id
_entity.type
_entity.pdbx_description
1 polymer ?
#
loop_
_entity_poly.entity_id
_entity_poly.type
_entity_poly.pdbx_seq_one_letter_code
_entity_poly.pdbx_strand_id
1 'polypeptide(L)'
;CEEKVVLFSQSTGGLSVAIAMDTFPHKISVAVFVAAFMPDTKNSPAYVVDKFSQSAPPKAWLGTEFVSYGKEGVSMYTSSSKEDIELTFLLKRPAGSLFITELARREHFSEERYGSVPRA
;
A
#
# COMPACT_ATOMS: atom_id res chain seq x y z
N CYS A 1 22.80 22.10 10.50
CA CYS A 1 22.56 20.66 10.26
C CYS A 1 21.13 20.50 9.80
N GLU A 2 20.88 19.90 8.64
CA GLU A 2 19.52 19.48 8.27
C GLU A 2 19.24 18.12 8.93
N GLU A 3 18.13 18.04 9.67
CA GLU A 3 17.68 16.78 10.27
C GLU A 3 17.05 15.88 9.21
N LYS A 4 17.44 14.61 9.18
CA LYS A 4 16.85 13.59 8.31
C LYS A 4 16.25 12.47 9.14
N VAL A 5 15.18 11.87 8.63
CA VAL A 5 14.46 10.78 9.30
C VAL A 5 14.69 9.44 8.60
N VAL A 6 14.54 8.37 9.37
CA VAL A 6 14.40 7.01 8.85
C VAL A 6 12.92 6.68 8.79
N LEU A 7 12.42 6.31 7.61
CA LEU A 7 11.03 5.90 7.44
C LEU A 7 10.94 4.39 7.40
N PHE A 8 10.05 3.82 8.21
CA PHE A 8 9.77 2.40 8.22
C PHE A 8 8.34 2.16 7.73
N SER A 9 8.16 1.19 6.84
CA SER A 9 6.86 0.83 6.29
C SER A 9 6.59 -0.66 6.39
N GLN A 10 5.32 -0.99 6.63
CA GLN A 10 4.80 -2.35 6.63
C GLN A 10 3.52 -2.39 5.80
N SER A 11 3.32 -3.48 5.03
CA SER A 11 2.10 -3.73 4.28
C SER A 11 1.73 -2.52 3.37
N THR A 12 0.53 -1.97 3.53
CA THR A 12 0.03 -0.84 2.73
C THR A 12 0.77 0.48 3.02
N GLY A 13 1.46 0.59 4.17
CA GLY A 13 2.22 1.78 4.55
C GLY A 13 3.36 2.12 3.59
N GLY A 14 3.80 1.15 2.78
CA GLY A 14 4.82 1.39 1.76
C GLY A 14 4.38 2.39 0.69
N LEU A 15 3.08 2.48 0.39
CA LEU A 15 2.53 3.49 -0.52
C LEU A 15 2.69 4.91 0.05
N SER A 16 2.41 5.09 1.34
CA SER A 16 2.58 6.37 2.02
C SER A 16 4.04 6.79 2.08
N VAL A 17 4.95 5.85 2.37
CA VAL A 17 6.40 6.12 2.37
C VAL A 17 6.90 6.45 0.97
N ALA A 18 6.44 5.77 -0.08
CA ALA A 18 6.81 6.10 -1.45
C ALA A 18 6.38 7.53 -1.85
N ILE A 19 5.18 7.94 -1.44
CA ILE A 19 4.73 9.33 -1.63
C ILE A 19 5.63 10.30 -0.86
N ALA A 20 6.01 9.98 0.37
CA ALA A 20 6.90 10.83 1.16
C ALA A 20 8.30 10.93 0.53
N MET A 21 8.84 9.84 0.00
CA MET A 21 10.13 9.80 -0.71
C MET A 21 10.11 10.69 -1.97
N ASP A 22 9.02 10.68 -2.73
CA ASP A 22 8.90 11.54 -3.91
C ASP A 22 8.65 13.02 -3.56
N THR A 23 8.06 13.29 -2.39
CA THR A 23 7.69 14.66 -1.97
C THR A 23 8.82 15.35 -1.20
N PHE A 24 9.51 14.63 -0.32
CA PHE A 24 10.53 15.17 0.58
C PHE A 24 11.82 14.32 0.58
N PRO A 25 12.42 14.03 -0.59
CA PRO A 25 13.58 13.13 -0.67
C PRO A 25 14.75 13.59 0.20
N HIS A 26 14.98 14.90 0.28
CA HIS A 26 16.07 15.49 1.08
C HIS A 26 15.91 15.33 2.59
N LYS A 27 14.69 15.08 3.08
CA LYS A 27 14.41 14.89 4.52
C LYS A 27 14.51 13.44 4.97
N ILE A 28 14.70 12.50 4.05
CA ILE A 28 14.68 11.07 4.33
C ILE A 28 16.09 10.53 4.13
N SER A 29 16.65 9.92 5.17
CA SER A 29 17.97 9.30 5.10
C SER A 29 17.91 7.93 4.44
N VAL A 30 16.91 7.13 4.81
CA VAL A 30 16.65 5.79 4.26
C VAL A 30 15.19 5.43 4.49
N ALA A 31 14.61 4.68 3.55
CA ALA A 31 13.28 4.10 3.67
C ALA A 31 13.38 2.57 3.74
N VAL A 32 12.78 1.98 4.77
CA VAL A 32 12.79 0.54 5.03
C VAL A 32 11.41 -0.05 4.70
N PHE A 33 11.37 -1.07 3.85
CA PHE A 33 10.14 -1.71 3.38
C PHE A 33 10.03 -3.15 3.89
N VAL A 34 9.22 -3.38 4.93
CA VAL A 34 9.06 -4.71 5.55
C VAL A 34 7.72 -5.32 5.18
N ALA A 35 7.74 -6.32 4.30
CA ALA A 35 6.52 -6.94 3.75
C ALA A 35 5.51 -5.85 3.29
N ALA A 36 6.02 -4.82 2.62
CA ALA A 36 5.30 -3.61 2.27
C ALA A 36 5.23 -3.42 0.75
N PHE A 37 4.23 -2.66 0.29
CA PHE A 37 4.16 -2.26 -1.12
C PHE A 37 5.32 -1.33 -1.46
N MET A 38 6.10 -1.72 -2.45
CA MET A 38 7.21 -0.92 -2.97
C MET A 38 6.96 -0.63 -4.45
N PRO A 39 6.42 0.56 -4.79
CA PRO A 39 6.24 0.97 -6.17
C PRO A 39 7.56 1.10 -6.93
N ASP A 40 7.50 1.16 -8.25
CA ASP A 40 8.64 1.55 -9.08
C ASP A 40 8.42 2.94 -9.71
N THR A 41 9.39 3.37 -10.50
CA THR A 41 9.42 4.65 -11.23
C THR A 41 8.92 4.55 -12.67
N LYS A 42 8.70 3.34 -13.18
CA LYS A 42 8.41 3.08 -14.60
C LYS A 42 6.91 2.95 -14.86
N ASN A 43 6.21 2.35 -13.91
CA ASN A 43 4.80 2.07 -13.97
C ASN A 43 4.00 3.09 -13.17
N SER A 44 2.68 3.11 -13.39
CA SER A 44 1.75 3.86 -12.55
C SER A 44 1.91 3.45 -11.08
N PRO A 45 1.82 4.39 -10.12
CA PRO A 45 1.84 4.06 -8.68
C PRO A 45 0.82 2.99 -8.26
N ALA A 46 -0.30 2.87 -8.99
CA ALA A 46 -1.32 1.83 -8.75
C ALA A 46 -0.86 0.41 -9.15
N TYR A 47 0.13 0.29 -10.03
CA TYR A 47 0.56 -0.98 -10.63
C TYR A 47 0.95 -2.04 -9.60
N VAL A 48 1.64 -1.64 -8.53
CA VAL A 48 2.06 -2.56 -7.47
C VAL A 48 0.87 -3.20 -6.76
N VAL A 49 -0.22 -2.45 -6.59
CA VAL A 49 -1.46 -2.91 -5.96
C VAL A 49 -2.24 -3.82 -6.92
N ASP A 50 -2.32 -3.45 -8.20
CA ASP A 50 -2.97 -4.26 -9.23
C ASP A 50 -2.25 -5.61 -9.41
N LYS A 51 -0.91 -5.57 -9.46
CA LYS A 51 -0.08 -6.78 -9.53
C LYS A 51 -0.27 -7.67 -8.32
N PHE A 52 -0.28 -7.09 -7.13
CA PHE A 52 -0.53 -7.85 -5.91
C PHE A 52 -1.89 -8.55 -5.98
N SER A 53 -2.95 -7.82 -6.32
CA SER A 53 -4.32 -8.35 -6.44
C SER A 53 -4.44 -9.47 -7.49
N GLN A 54 -3.69 -9.38 -8.59
CA GLN A 54 -3.67 -10.41 -9.65
C GLN A 54 -2.79 -11.62 -9.31
N SER A 55 -1.82 -11.47 -8.41
CA SER A 55 -0.78 -12.48 -8.17
C SER A 55 -1.24 -13.71 -7.39
N ALA A 56 -2.32 -13.59 -6.59
CA ALA A 56 -2.85 -14.74 -5.87
C ALA A 56 -4.09 -15.32 -6.58
N PRO A 57 -4.20 -16.66 -6.72
CA PRO A 57 -5.41 -17.27 -7.24
C PRO A 57 -6.59 -16.95 -6.31
N PRO A 58 -7.84 -16.84 -6.81
CA PRO A 58 -9.02 -16.47 -6.01
C PRO A 58 -9.17 -17.24 -4.68
N LYS A 59 -8.74 -18.51 -4.65
CA LYS A 59 -8.72 -19.36 -3.44
C LYS A 59 -7.66 -18.98 -2.42
N ALA A 60 -6.50 -18.46 -2.85
CA ALA A 60 -5.43 -18.01 -1.96
C ALA A 60 -5.81 -16.74 -1.18
N TRP A 61 -6.76 -15.98 -1.71
CA TRP A 61 -7.33 -14.83 -1.01
C TRP A 61 -8.32 -15.23 0.08
N LEU A 62 -8.71 -16.51 0.23
CA LEU A 62 -9.63 -16.98 1.29
C LEU A 62 -10.91 -16.12 1.46
N GLY A 63 -11.40 -15.50 0.38
CA GLY A 63 -12.53 -14.56 0.40
C GLY A 63 -12.17 -13.06 0.52
N THR A 64 -10.89 -12.71 0.43
CA THR A 64 -10.39 -11.32 0.41
C THR A 64 -10.50 -10.71 -0.99
N GLU A 65 -11.18 -9.58 -1.10
CA GLU A 65 -11.19 -8.75 -2.31
C GLU A 65 -10.70 -7.34 -1.98
N PHE A 66 -9.76 -6.82 -2.78
CA PHE A 66 -9.39 -5.41 -2.77
C PHE A 66 -10.28 -4.66 -3.75
N VAL A 67 -11.16 -3.80 -3.23
CA VAL A 67 -12.01 -2.93 -4.05
C VAL A 67 -11.64 -1.48 -3.86
N SER A 68 -11.83 -0.69 -4.93
CA SER A 68 -11.63 0.75 -4.93
C SER A 68 -12.62 1.45 -3.99
N TYR A 69 -12.24 2.61 -3.44
CA TYR A 69 -13.13 3.43 -2.61
C TYR A 69 -14.51 3.60 -3.25
N GLY A 70 -15.56 3.28 -2.51
CA GLY A 70 -16.94 3.34 -2.99
C GLY A 70 -17.56 1.99 -3.40
N LYS A 71 -16.80 0.89 -3.40
CA LYS A 71 -17.36 -0.48 -3.40
C LYS A 71 -16.85 -1.24 -2.16
N GLU A 72 -17.73 -2.06 -1.60
CA GLU A 72 -17.67 -2.62 -0.24
C GLU A 72 -16.35 -3.33 0.11
N GLY A 73 -15.60 -2.78 1.07
CA GLY A 73 -14.19 -3.13 1.30
C GLY A 73 -13.83 -4.46 1.97
N VAL A 74 -12.51 -4.57 2.18
CA VAL A 74 -11.66 -5.71 2.56
C VAL A 74 -11.90 -6.27 3.97
N SER A 75 -11.92 -7.60 4.10
CA SER A 75 -11.89 -8.35 5.38
C SER A 75 -10.51 -8.97 5.61
N MET A 76 -9.86 -8.62 6.73
CA MET A 76 -8.51 -9.04 7.15
C MET A 76 -8.50 -10.19 8.18
N TYR A 77 -9.65 -10.78 8.51
CA TYR A 77 -9.83 -11.61 9.73
C TYR A 77 -10.17 -13.09 9.45
N THR A 78 -9.69 -13.67 8.34
CA THR A 78 -10.00 -15.06 7.95
C THR A 78 -9.33 -16.13 8.83
N SER A 79 -8.39 -15.74 9.69
CA SER A 79 -7.74 -16.63 10.68
C SER A 79 -8.35 -16.52 12.09
N SER A 80 -9.42 -15.76 12.26
CA SER A 80 -10.08 -15.52 13.54
C SER A 80 -11.16 -16.56 13.85
N SER A 81 -11.72 -16.56 15.07
CA SER A 81 -12.81 -17.47 15.43
C SER A 81 -14.06 -17.18 14.59
N LYS A 82 -15.02 -18.12 14.57
CA LYS A 82 -16.27 -17.94 13.81
C LYS A 82 -17.04 -16.70 14.27
N GLU A 83 -17.02 -16.43 15.57
CA GLU A 83 -17.64 -15.27 16.19
C GLU A 83 -16.97 -13.97 15.72
N ASP A 84 -15.63 -13.94 15.64
CA ASP A 84 -14.87 -12.79 15.15
C ASP A 84 -15.08 -12.54 13.64
N ILE A 85 -15.24 -13.61 12.86
CA ILE A 85 -15.55 -13.52 11.43
C ILE A 85 -16.95 -12.93 11.22
N GLU A 86 -17.97 -13.44 11.93
CA GLU A 86 -19.34 -12.89 11.89
C GLU A 86 -19.38 -11.44 12.37
N LEU A 87 -18.67 -11.14 13.46
CA LEU A 87 -18.54 -9.77 13.97
C LEU A 87 -17.87 -8.86 12.94
N THR A 88 -16.88 -9.35 12.20
CA THR A 88 -16.26 -8.59 11.10
C THR A 88 -17.26 -8.29 9.98
N PHE A 89 -18.13 -9.23 9.62
CA PHE A 89 -19.19 -8.97 8.63
C PHE A 89 -20.21 -7.95 9.15
N LEU A 90 -20.55 -7.99 10.44
CA LEU A 90 -21.45 -7.01 11.08
C LEU A 90 -20.81 -5.63 11.25
N LEU A 91 -19.51 -5.59 11.51
CA LEU A 91 -18.70 -4.37 11.64
C LEU A 91 -18.04 -3.95 10.33
N LYS A 92 -18.44 -4.56 9.20
CA LYS A 92 -17.90 -4.28 7.86
C LYS A 92 -18.17 -2.83 7.52
N ARG A 93 -17.22 -1.96 7.85
CA ARG A 93 -17.14 -0.60 7.31
C ARG A 93 -16.64 -0.75 5.87
N PRO A 94 -17.02 0.14 4.94
CA PRO A 94 -16.34 0.21 3.65
C PRO A 94 -14.84 0.34 3.94
N ALA A 95 -14.08 -0.74 3.75
CA ALA A 95 -12.68 -0.74 4.14
C ALA A 95 -11.95 0.35 3.38
N GLY A 96 -10.95 0.94 4.04
CA GLY A 96 -10.14 1.99 3.46
C GLY A 96 -9.66 1.60 2.07
N SER A 97 -9.93 2.47 1.10
CA SER A 97 -9.37 2.33 -0.23
C SER A 97 -7.85 2.39 -0.16
N LEU A 98 -7.18 1.55 -0.93
CA LEU A 98 -5.75 1.73 -1.22
C LEU A 98 -5.50 2.95 -2.14
N PHE A 99 -6.51 3.81 -2.29
CA PHE A 99 -6.52 4.98 -3.15
C PHE A 99 -6.10 4.64 -4.58
N ILE A 100 -6.47 3.44 -5.08
CA ILE A 100 -6.04 2.92 -6.38
C ILE A 100 -6.39 3.91 -7.50
N THR A 101 -7.59 4.48 -7.46
CA THR A 101 -8.05 5.48 -8.43
C THR A 101 -7.19 6.74 -8.39
N GLU A 102 -6.84 7.21 -7.20
CA GLU A 102 -6.01 8.40 -7.00
C GLU A 102 -4.55 8.12 -7.37
N LEU A 103 -4.03 6.94 -7.03
CA LEU A 103 -2.69 6.47 -7.42
C LEU A 103 -2.57 6.31 -8.94
N ALA A 104 -3.62 5.85 -9.61
CA ALA A 104 -3.66 5.73 -11.06
C ALA A 104 -3.66 7.10 -11.76
N ARG A 105 -4.21 8.14 -11.12
CA ARG A 105 -4.22 9.53 -11.61
C ARG A 105 -2.94 10.29 -11.26
N ARG A 106 -2.16 9.80 -10.31
CA ARG A 106 -0.89 10.43 -9.92
C ARG A 106 0.14 10.25 -11.03
N GLU A 107 1.00 11.25 -11.19
CA GLU A 107 2.22 11.11 -11.98
C GLU A 107 3.10 9.97 -11.45
N HIS A 108 3.93 9.43 -12.34
CA HIS A 108 4.89 8.40 -11.97
C HIS A 108 5.87 8.92 -10.94
N PHE A 109 6.35 7.99 -10.10
CA PHE A 109 7.47 8.30 -9.22
C PHE A 109 8.71 8.60 -10.06
N SER A 110 9.40 9.68 -9.70
CA SER A 110 10.58 10.11 -10.44
C SER A 110 11.85 9.46 -9.93
N GLU A 111 12.82 9.18 -10.81
CA GLU A 111 14.15 8.70 -10.42
C GLU A 111 14.89 9.74 -9.56
N GLU A 112 14.73 11.02 -9.87
CA GLU A 112 15.41 12.12 -9.18
C GLU A 112 14.91 12.32 -7.74
N ARG A 113 13.65 12.00 -7.46
CA ARG A 113 13.06 12.14 -6.11
C ARG A 113 12.88 10.78 -5.45
N TYR A 114 11.81 10.04 -5.78
CA TYR A 114 11.55 8.73 -5.19
C TYR A 114 12.75 7.78 -5.34
N GLY A 115 13.34 7.73 -6.55
CA GLY A 115 14.47 6.85 -6.85
C GLY A 115 15.76 7.20 -6.10
N SER A 116 15.94 8.47 -5.71
CA SER A 116 17.17 8.96 -5.07
C SER A 116 17.26 8.65 -3.58
N VAL A 117 16.15 8.29 -2.92
CA VAL A 117 16.16 7.89 -1.52
C VAL A 117 16.67 6.44 -1.38
N PRO A 118 17.70 6.20 -0.54
CA PRO A 118 18.19 4.84 -0.26
C PRO A 118 17.09 3.95 0.34
N ARG A 119 17.10 2.67 -0.04
CA ARG A 119 16.08 1.68 0.34
C ARG A 119 16.72 0.47 1.01
N ALA A 120 16.05 -0.09 2.02
CA ALA A 120 16.44 -1.30 2.75
C ALA A 120 15.26 -2.26 2.96
#